data_AF-A0A1W1XRJ0-F1
#
_entry.id   AF-A0A1W1XRJ0-F1
#
_cell.length_a   1.000
_cell.length_b   1.000
_cell.length_c   1.000
_cell.angle_alpha   90.00
_cell.angle_beta   90.00
_cell.angle_gamma   90.00
#
_symmetry.space_group_name_H-M   'P 1'
#
loop_
_entity.id
_entity.type
_entity.pdbx_description
1 polymer ?
#
loop_
_entity_poly.entity_id
_entity_poly.type
_entity_poly.pdbx_seq_one_letter_code
_entity_poly.pdbx_strand_id
1 'polypeptide(L)'
;MKKNYETQENEFEFEDSIVLMKVFKKDGTELITKIDKNDLDTVKNAGTWFAEWHKDFNNYIVQNISKSSVNGKTKFVKRSLQSVIMDVNSKAPIRHINGDPLDNRKANLEIFDRNTRNDYEIVDNDTIALILKDKYGKAEAKALISKEDLSTVVNDTYGWVCSRIYGKLNVVTNTPGGRVYLDKLIMKPEETVTVHHINLDPLDNRRSNLELKVNEITE
;
A
#
# COMPACT_ATOMS: atom_id res chain seq x y z
N MET A 1 22.98 5.62 -30.47
CA MET A 1 22.79 6.27 -29.15
C MET A 1 21.55 5.69 -28.50
N LYS A 2 21.62 5.15 -27.28
CA LYS A 2 20.39 4.84 -26.52
C LYS A 2 19.73 6.17 -26.16
N LYS A 3 18.54 6.45 -26.67
CA LYS A 3 17.74 7.61 -26.25
C LYS A 3 17.55 7.52 -24.74
N ASN A 4 17.71 8.64 -24.03
CA ASN A 4 17.40 8.70 -22.61
C ASN A 4 15.88 8.75 -22.44
N TYR A 5 15.29 7.60 -22.13
CA TYR A 5 13.84 7.43 -21.99
C TYR A 5 13.22 8.33 -20.90
N GLU A 6 14.00 8.78 -19.91
CA GLU A 6 13.53 9.64 -18.82
C GLU A 6 13.36 11.11 -19.23
N THR A 7 14.06 11.53 -20.28
CA THR A 7 14.10 12.93 -20.74
C THR A 7 13.51 13.11 -22.14
N GLN A 8 12.93 12.06 -22.71
CA GLN A 8 12.26 12.14 -24.00
C GLN A 8 10.92 12.86 -23.82
N GLU A 9 10.64 13.85 -24.67
CA GLU A 9 9.33 14.51 -24.70
C GLU A 9 8.23 13.49 -24.98
N ASN A 10 7.13 13.61 -24.25
CA ASN A 10 5.99 12.71 -24.41
C ASN A 10 5.14 13.13 -25.61
N GLU A 11 4.69 12.13 -26.38
CA GLU A 11 3.71 12.32 -27.44
C GLU A 11 2.31 12.16 -26.86
N PHE A 12 1.36 12.98 -27.34
CA PHE A 12 -0.02 13.01 -26.87
C PHE A 12 -0.98 12.84 -28.04
N GLU A 13 -1.92 11.92 -27.90
CA GLU A 13 -3.05 11.70 -28.80
C GLU A 13 -4.36 11.98 -28.05
N PHE A 14 -5.33 12.59 -28.74
CA PHE A 14 -6.55 13.12 -28.11
C PHE A 14 -7.77 12.32 -28.55
N GLU A 15 -8.50 11.75 -27.59
CA GLU A 15 -9.71 10.98 -27.81
C GLU A 15 -10.85 11.54 -26.94
N ASP A 16 -11.72 12.36 -27.52
CA ASP A 16 -12.82 13.03 -26.82
C ASP A 16 -12.39 13.77 -25.53
N SER A 17 -12.66 13.17 -24.36
CA SER A 17 -12.33 13.67 -23.02
C SER A 17 -11.04 13.08 -22.43
N ILE A 18 -10.41 12.16 -23.14
CA ILE A 18 -9.23 11.40 -22.73
C ILE A 18 -8.03 11.84 -23.56
N VAL A 19 -6.85 11.84 -22.93
CA VAL A 19 -5.57 11.99 -23.62
C VAL A 19 -4.76 10.71 -23.43
N LEU A 20 -4.30 10.14 -24.54
CA LEU A 20 -3.35 9.04 -24.57
C LEU A 20 -1.94 9.63 -24.62
N MET A 21 -1.15 9.36 -23.57
CA MET A 21 0.25 9.80 -23.49
C MET A 21 1.17 8.61 -23.73
N LYS A 22 2.06 8.74 -24.71
CA LYS A 22 3.11 7.75 -24.98
C LYS A 22 4.27 7.93 -24.00
N VAL A 23 4.66 6.84 -23.36
CA VAL A 23 5.79 6.77 -22.42
C VAL A 23 6.68 5.58 -22.74
N PHE A 24 7.97 5.68 -22.39
CA PHE A 24 8.96 4.67 -22.72
C PHE A 24 9.48 3.95 -21.48
N LYS A 25 9.67 2.64 -21.60
CA LYS A 25 10.45 1.84 -20.65
C LYS A 25 11.95 2.06 -20.85
N LYS A 26 12.76 1.60 -19.91
CA LYS A 26 14.24 1.62 -20.00
C LYS A 26 14.81 0.90 -21.23
N ASP A 27 14.13 -0.13 -21.73
CA ASP A 27 14.54 -0.87 -22.94
C ASP A 27 14.07 -0.20 -24.25
N GLY A 28 13.32 0.91 -24.16
CA GLY A 28 12.76 1.61 -25.31
C GLY A 28 11.38 1.12 -25.75
N THR A 29 10.81 0.11 -25.09
CA THR A 29 9.43 -0.32 -25.37
C THR A 29 8.45 0.80 -25.04
N GLU A 30 7.53 1.06 -25.96
CA GLU A 30 6.44 2.02 -25.80
C GLU A 30 5.31 1.46 -24.94
N LEU A 31 4.76 2.30 -24.07
CA LEU A 31 3.49 2.08 -23.38
C LEU A 31 2.61 3.31 -23.56
N ILE A 32 1.30 3.13 -23.44
CA ILE A 32 0.31 4.20 -23.45
C ILE A 32 -0.29 4.31 -22.07
N THR A 33 -0.31 5.52 -21.52
CA THR A 33 -1.09 5.85 -20.31
C THR A 33 -2.23 6.79 -20.67
N LYS A 34 -3.35 6.65 -19.98
CA LYS A 34 -4.55 7.49 -20.15
C LYS A 34 -4.59 8.54 -19.06
N ILE A 35 -4.96 9.77 -19.40
CA ILE A 35 -5.25 10.85 -18.45
C ILE A 35 -6.52 11.60 -18.91
N ASP A 36 -7.17 12.31 -18.00
CA ASP A 36 -8.24 13.23 -18.40
C ASP A 36 -7.66 14.45 -19.10
N LYS A 37 -8.37 14.96 -20.11
CA LYS A 37 -7.96 16.16 -20.85
C LYS A 37 -7.76 17.38 -19.96
N ASN A 38 -8.54 17.50 -18.88
CA ASN A 38 -8.43 18.59 -17.91
C ASN A 38 -7.13 18.58 -17.10
N ASP A 39 -6.45 17.43 -17.02
CA ASP A 39 -5.19 17.30 -16.28
C ASP A 39 -3.96 17.49 -17.19
N LEU A 40 -4.15 17.69 -18.51
CA LEU A 40 -3.07 17.75 -19.50
C LEU A 40 -2.03 18.83 -19.20
N ASP A 41 -2.48 20.05 -18.88
CA ASP A 41 -1.56 21.16 -18.61
C ASP A 41 -0.73 20.91 -17.35
N THR A 42 -1.36 20.38 -16.30
CA THR A 42 -0.69 19.96 -15.06
C THR A 42 0.38 18.90 -15.35
N VAL A 43 0.05 17.90 -16.17
CA VAL A 43 0.97 16.81 -16.55
C VAL A 43 2.14 17.34 -17.39
N LYS A 44 1.89 18.22 -18.37
CA LYS A 44 2.95 18.85 -19.19
C LYS A 44 3.88 19.74 -18.37
N ASN A 45 3.30 20.57 -17.49
CA ASN A 45 4.06 21.48 -16.63
C ASN A 45 4.95 20.74 -15.61
N ALA A 46 4.63 19.48 -15.30
CA ALA A 46 5.46 18.65 -14.44
C ALA A 46 6.74 18.13 -15.13
N GLY A 47 6.83 18.17 -16.45
CA GLY A 47 8.00 17.75 -17.24
C GLY A 47 7.78 16.44 -18.02
N THR A 48 8.87 15.71 -18.25
CA THR A 48 8.87 14.46 -19.04
C THR A 48 8.55 13.24 -18.18
N TRP A 49 7.82 12.30 -18.78
CA TRP A 49 7.29 11.12 -18.13
C TRP A 49 7.83 9.83 -18.76
N PHE A 50 8.06 8.82 -17.93
CA PHE A 50 8.56 7.53 -18.36
C PHE A 50 7.91 6.39 -17.57
N ALA A 51 7.98 5.18 -18.13
CA ALA A 51 7.45 3.98 -17.49
C ALA A 51 8.55 3.25 -16.71
N GLU A 52 8.27 2.94 -15.45
CA GLU A 52 9.16 2.13 -14.61
C GLU A 52 8.40 1.02 -13.91
N TRP A 53 9.03 -0.16 -13.84
CA TRP A 53 8.49 -1.29 -13.09
C TRP A 53 8.36 -0.96 -11.61
N HIS A 54 7.19 -1.21 -11.04
CA HIS A 54 6.90 -1.00 -9.63
C HIS A 54 6.40 -2.28 -8.98
N LYS A 55 7.21 -2.80 -8.04
CA LYS A 55 6.95 -4.09 -7.38
C LYS A 55 5.57 -4.18 -6.72
N ASP A 56 5.09 -3.10 -6.11
CA ASP A 56 3.83 -3.16 -5.35
C ASP A 56 2.61 -3.23 -6.28
N PHE A 57 2.71 -2.67 -7.49
CA PHE A 57 1.69 -2.81 -8.53
C PHE A 57 1.88 -4.08 -9.36
N ASN A 58 3.04 -4.75 -9.20
CA ASN A 58 3.50 -5.83 -10.09
C ASN A 58 3.33 -5.46 -11.57
N ASN A 59 3.61 -4.20 -11.91
CA ASN A 59 3.39 -3.63 -13.23
C ASN A 59 4.22 -2.35 -13.40
N TYR A 60 4.24 -1.79 -14.60
CA TYR A 60 4.81 -0.47 -14.87
C TYR A 60 3.87 0.63 -14.41
N ILE A 61 4.44 1.66 -13.80
CA ILE A 61 3.76 2.92 -13.49
C ILE A 61 4.46 4.06 -14.23
N VAL A 62 3.76 5.19 -14.35
CA VAL A 62 4.29 6.38 -15.02
C VAL A 62 4.85 7.36 -13.99
N GLN A 63 6.08 7.80 -14.19
CA GLN A 63 6.81 8.66 -13.27
C GLN A 63 7.59 9.76 -14.00
N ASN A 64 7.87 10.83 -13.27
CA ASN A 64 8.83 11.85 -13.68
C ASN A 64 9.92 12.03 -12.61
N ILE A 65 11.00 12.68 -12.99
CA ILE A 65 12.06 13.11 -12.07
C ILE A 65 12.19 14.62 -12.20
N SER A 66 11.86 15.35 -11.14
CA SER A 66 12.12 16.79 -11.06
C SER A 66 13.39 17.06 -10.25
N LYS A 67 14.06 18.16 -10.57
CA LYS A 67 15.23 18.65 -9.81
C LYS A 67 14.79 19.79 -8.92
N SER A 68 15.14 19.75 -7.65
CA SER A 68 15.01 20.88 -6.73
C SER A 68 16.37 21.20 -6.10
N SER A 69 16.65 22.47 -5.88
CA SER A 69 17.83 22.91 -5.12
C SER A 69 17.40 23.21 -3.69
N VAL A 70 17.96 22.49 -2.72
CA VAL A 70 17.71 22.72 -1.30
C VAL A 70 19.07 22.93 -0.64
N ASN A 71 19.30 24.11 -0.05
CA ASN A 71 20.57 24.49 0.59
C ASN A 71 21.80 24.30 -0.33
N GLY A 72 21.69 24.66 -1.60
CA GLY A 72 22.76 24.52 -2.60
C GLY A 72 23.05 23.08 -3.05
N LYS A 73 22.33 22.08 -2.53
CA LYS A 73 22.41 20.68 -2.98
C LYS A 73 21.27 20.38 -3.95
N THR A 74 21.61 19.79 -5.10
CA THR A 74 20.62 19.27 -6.05
C THR A 74 20.00 18.01 -5.47
N LYS A 75 18.67 18.02 -5.32
CA LYS A 75 17.86 16.88 -4.93
C LYS A 75 16.98 16.48 -6.11
N PHE A 76 17.01 15.20 -6.45
CA PHE A 76 16.10 14.62 -7.42
C PHE A 76 14.87 14.13 -6.69
N VAL A 77 13.69 14.55 -7.14
CA VAL A 77 12.41 14.15 -6.58
C VAL A 77 11.65 13.39 -7.64
N LYS A 78 11.38 12.11 -7.36
CA LYS A 78 10.55 11.27 -8.21
C LYS A 78 9.08 11.46 -7.83
N ARG A 79 8.21 11.67 -8.81
CA ARG A 79 6.75 11.70 -8.60
C ARG A 79 6.07 10.73 -9.56
N SER A 80 4.97 10.12 -9.11
CA SER A 80 4.11 9.31 -9.97
C SER A 80 3.05 10.18 -10.63
N LEU A 81 2.58 9.77 -11.81
CA LEU A 81 1.57 10.47 -12.58
C LEU A 81 0.28 10.63 -11.77
N GLN A 82 -0.19 9.55 -11.14
CA GLN A 82 -1.35 9.58 -10.25
C GLN A 82 -1.23 10.60 -9.10
N SER A 83 -0.02 10.80 -8.53
CA SER A 83 0.18 11.77 -7.44
C SER A 83 0.13 13.22 -7.92
N VAL A 84 0.52 13.47 -9.17
CA VAL A 84 0.42 14.79 -9.81
C VAL A 84 -1.03 15.11 -10.15
N ILE A 85 -1.76 14.17 -10.74
CA ILE A 85 -3.18 14.33 -11.12
C ILE A 85 -4.08 14.51 -9.88
N MET A 86 -3.78 13.79 -8.80
CA MET A 86 -4.52 13.89 -7.54
C MET A 86 -4.09 15.08 -6.67
N ASP A 87 -3.04 15.80 -7.04
CA ASP A 87 -2.41 16.87 -6.25
C ASP A 87 -2.14 16.48 -4.78
N VAL A 88 -1.46 15.35 -4.59
CA VAL A 88 -1.10 14.84 -3.26
C VAL A 88 0.37 14.48 -3.16
N ASN A 89 0.82 14.25 -1.93
CA ASN A 89 2.16 13.78 -1.65
C ASN A 89 2.45 12.44 -2.38
N SER A 90 3.67 12.25 -2.88
CA SER A 90 4.08 11.03 -3.58
C SER A 90 4.02 9.75 -2.73
N LYS A 91 3.92 9.87 -1.40
CA LYS A 91 3.72 8.75 -0.48
C LYS A 91 2.26 8.41 -0.22
N ALA A 92 1.31 9.18 -0.76
CA ALA A 92 -0.11 8.91 -0.60
C ALA A 92 -0.45 7.52 -1.18
N PRO A 93 -1.28 6.71 -0.50
CA PRO A 93 -1.67 5.38 -0.95
C PRO A 93 -2.72 5.47 -2.08
N ILE A 94 -2.31 5.92 -3.26
CA ILE A 94 -3.21 6.02 -4.42
C ILE A 94 -3.28 4.67 -5.12
N ARG A 95 -4.48 4.18 -5.38
CA ARG A 95 -4.73 2.96 -6.18
C ARG A 95 -5.60 3.25 -7.40
N HIS A 96 -5.53 2.34 -8.35
CA HIS A 96 -6.33 2.34 -9.58
C HIS A 96 -7.53 1.40 -9.38
N ILE A 97 -8.74 1.92 -9.50
CA ILE A 97 -9.99 1.17 -9.22
C ILE A 97 -10.11 -0.05 -10.14
N ASN A 98 -9.76 0.11 -11.42
CA ASN A 98 -9.78 -0.97 -12.41
C ASN A 98 -8.54 -1.90 -12.36
N GLY A 99 -7.57 -1.64 -11.47
CA GLY A 99 -6.33 -2.40 -11.37
C GLY A 99 -5.30 -2.15 -12.48
N ASP A 100 -5.56 -1.22 -13.42
CA ASP A 100 -4.63 -0.82 -14.47
C ASP A 100 -3.86 0.45 -14.09
N PRO A 101 -2.56 0.36 -13.74
CA PRO A 101 -1.74 1.51 -13.37
C PRO A 101 -1.43 2.48 -14.51
N LEU A 102 -1.74 2.12 -15.75
CA LEU A 102 -1.62 3.00 -16.91
C LEU A 102 -2.92 3.76 -17.19
N ASP A 103 -4.01 3.50 -16.47
CA ASP A 103 -5.24 4.29 -16.56
C ASP A 103 -5.29 5.36 -15.47
N ASN A 104 -4.60 6.46 -15.69
CA ASN A 104 -4.45 7.55 -14.73
C ASN A 104 -5.57 8.61 -14.82
N ARG A 105 -6.72 8.27 -15.40
CA ARG A 105 -7.91 9.12 -15.34
C ARG A 105 -8.37 9.27 -13.89
N LYS A 106 -8.73 10.48 -13.48
CA LYS A 106 -9.10 10.85 -12.11
C LYS A 106 -10.25 10.02 -11.57
N ALA A 107 -11.23 9.68 -12.41
CA ALA A 107 -12.34 8.79 -12.06
C ALA A 107 -11.91 7.35 -11.74
N ASN A 108 -10.69 6.96 -12.12
CA ASN A 108 -10.10 5.65 -11.84
C ASN A 108 -9.09 5.68 -10.67
N LEU A 109 -8.84 6.84 -10.06
CA LEU A 109 -7.87 7.01 -8.98
C LEU A 109 -8.59 7.24 -7.65
N GLU A 110 -8.11 6.59 -6.60
CA GLU A 110 -8.59 6.84 -5.23
C GLU A 110 -7.45 6.79 -4.22
N ILE A 111 -7.56 7.60 -3.16
CA ILE A 111 -6.66 7.53 -2.00
C ILE A 111 -7.23 6.49 -1.06
N PHE A 112 -6.53 5.38 -0.89
CA PHE A 112 -6.95 4.30 -0.02
C PHE A 112 -6.73 4.65 1.45
N ASP A 113 -7.81 4.65 2.23
CA ASP A 113 -7.71 4.77 3.68
C ASP A 113 -7.22 3.45 4.29
N ARG A 114 -6.03 3.50 4.89
CA ARG A 114 -5.40 2.32 5.50
C ARG A 114 -6.03 1.91 6.83
N ASN A 115 -6.80 2.80 7.45
CA ASN A 115 -7.46 2.54 8.72
C ASN A 115 -8.89 2.02 8.53
N THR A 116 -9.30 1.77 7.29
CA THR A 116 -10.59 1.15 7.02
C THR A 116 -10.67 -0.22 7.69
N ARG A 117 -11.84 -0.49 8.29
CA ARG A 117 -12.21 -1.78 8.85
C ARG A 117 -11.89 -2.93 7.88
N ASN A 118 -11.25 -3.98 8.38
CA ASN A 118 -10.96 -5.16 7.58
C ASN A 118 -12.23 -5.93 7.21
N ASP A 119 -12.22 -6.50 6.00
CA ASP A 119 -13.16 -7.56 5.63
C ASP A 119 -12.78 -8.87 6.35
N TYR A 120 -13.73 -9.79 6.44
CA TYR A 120 -13.49 -11.11 7.04
C TYR A 120 -14.33 -12.19 6.36
N GLU A 121 -13.91 -13.44 6.55
CA GLU A 121 -14.62 -14.64 6.11
C GLU A 121 -14.87 -15.55 7.32
N ILE A 122 -16.04 -16.19 7.36
CA ILE A 122 -16.32 -17.25 8.34
C ILE A 122 -15.71 -18.54 7.78
N VAL A 123 -14.72 -19.11 8.49
CA VAL A 123 -14.03 -20.34 8.07
C VAL A 123 -14.80 -21.57 8.54
N ASP A 124 -15.21 -21.57 9.81
CA ASP A 124 -16.00 -22.61 10.46
C ASP A 124 -16.81 -22.03 11.63
N ASN A 125 -17.36 -22.89 12.50
CA ASN A 125 -18.20 -22.47 13.61
C ASN A 125 -17.49 -21.58 14.64
N ASP A 126 -16.17 -21.71 14.78
CA ASP A 126 -15.37 -21.08 15.83
C ASP A 126 -14.23 -20.20 15.28
N THR A 127 -13.97 -20.24 13.97
CA THR A 127 -12.85 -19.55 13.33
C THR A 127 -13.31 -18.49 12.33
N ILE A 128 -12.72 -17.29 12.44
CA ILE A 128 -12.84 -16.20 11.47
C ILE A 128 -11.48 -15.97 10.81
N ALA A 129 -11.47 -15.75 9.49
CA ALA A 129 -10.31 -15.27 8.75
C ALA A 129 -10.44 -13.77 8.47
N LEU A 130 -9.59 -12.97 9.09
CA LEU A 130 -9.44 -11.54 8.86
C LEU A 130 -8.63 -11.29 7.59
N ILE A 131 -9.15 -10.50 6.65
CA ILE A 131 -8.46 -10.16 5.40
C ILE A 131 -7.49 -8.99 5.67
N LEU A 132 -6.19 -9.28 5.65
CA LEU A 132 -5.14 -8.29 5.79
C LEU A 132 -4.80 -7.71 4.42
N LYS A 133 -4.98 -6.40 4.27
CA LYS A 133 -4.73 -5.67 3.03
C LYS A 133 -3.38 -4.96 3.07
N ASP A 134 -2.74 -4.83 1.91
CA ASP A 134 -1.56 -4.01 1.73
C ASP A 134 -1.90 -2.51 1.78
N LYS A 135 -0.88 -1.68 1.56
CA LYS A 135 -1.02 -0.23 1.58
C LYS A 135 -1.92 0.37 0.48
N TYR A 136 -2.36 -0.42 -0.49
CA TYR A 136 -3.26 -0.06 -1.58
C TYR A 136 -4.59 -0.82 -1.50
N GLY A 137 -4.86 -1.54 -0.41
CA GLY A 137 -6.11 -2.25 -0.19
C GLY A 137 -6.20 -3.61 -0.89
N LYS A 138 -5.10 -4.13 -1.46
CA LYS A 138 -5.06 -5.47 -2.04
C LYS A 138 -4.89 -6.50 -0.92
N ALA A 139 -5.69 -7.57 -0.93
CA ALA A 139 -5.52 -8.66 0.03
C ALA A 139 -4.12 -9.30 -0.11
N GLU A 140 -3.39 -9.36 1.01
CA GLU A 140 -2.01 -9.88 1.08
C GLU A 140 -1.93 -11.15 1.92
N ALA A 141 -2.69 -11.23 3.00
CA ALA A 141 -2.69 -12.36 3.93
C ALA A 141 -4.05 -12.52 4.63
N LYS A 142 -4.21 -13.64 5.32
CA LYS A 142 -5.33 -13.88 6.23
C LYS A 142 -4.79 -14.15 7.63
N ALA A 143 -5.37 -13.53 8.65
CA ALA A 143 -5.12 -13.88 10.05
C ALA A 143 -6.33 -14.58 10.63
N LEU A 144 -6.12 -15.67 11.37
CA LEU A 144 -7.19 -16.40 12.02
C LEU A 144 -7.43 -15.82 13.42
N ILE A 145 -8.70 -15.69 13.80
CA ILE A 145 -9.11 -15.32 15.17
C ILE A 145 -10.24 -16.24 15.63
N SER A 146 -10.42 -16.35 16.94
CA SER A 146 -11.60 -17.00 17.50
C SER A 146 -12.84 -16.15 17.20
N LYS A 147 -13.97 -16.80 16.90
CA LYS A 147 -15.23 -16.11 16.59
C LYS A 147 -15.72 -15.19 17.71
N GLU A 148 -15.44 -15.53 18.96
CA GLU A 148 -15.77 -14.69 20.12
C GLU A 148 -15.06 -13.33 20.11
N ASP A 149 -13.90 -13.22 19.44
CA ASP A 149 -13.13 -11.99 19.36
C ASP A 149 -13.55 -11.07 18.19
N LEU A 150 -14.49 -11.51 17.34
CA LEU A 150 -14.87 -10.82 16.10
C LEU A 150 -15.23 -9.34 16.32
N SER A 151 -16.10 -9.04 17.30
CA SER A 151 -16.55 -7.66 17.56
C SER A 151 -15.44 -6.77 18.14
N THR A 152 -14.47 -7.37 18.84
CA THR A 152 -13.34 -6.67 19.44
C THR A 152 -12.25 -6.38 18.40
N VAL A 153 -12.06 -7.29 17.44
CA VAL A 153 -11.03 -7.20 16.40
C VAL A 153 -11.53 -6.41 15.19
N VAL A 154 -12.75 -6.64 14.74
CA VAL A 154 -13.29 -6.10 13.48
C VAL A 154 -14.30 -5.00 13.78
N ASN A 155 -13.81 -3.76 13.85
CA ASN A 155 -14.60 -2.55 14.10
C ASN A 155 -13.96 -1.35 13.40
N ASP A 156 -14.57 -0.18 13.56
CA ASP A 156 -14.14 1.05 12.89
C ASP A 156 -12.91 1.73 13.54
N THR A 157 -12.39 1.17 14.64
CA THR A 157 -11.18 1.67 15.31
C THR A 157 -9.91 1.05 14.73
N TYR A 158 -9.97 -0.19 14.24
CA TYR A 158 -8.80 -0.98 13.87
C TYR A 158 -8.80 -1.36 12.39
N GLY A 159 -7.78 -0.89 11.67
CA GLY A 159 -7.37 -1.40 10.37
C GLY A 159 -6.11 -2.26 10.53
N TRP A 160 -6.28 -3.57 10.59
CA TRP A 160 -5.21 -4.55 10.77
C TRP A 160 -4.44 -4.79 9.47
N VAL A 161 -3.12 -4.82 9.58
CA VAL A 161 -2.21 -5.09 8.48
C VAL A 161 -1.17 -6.13 8.88
N CYS A 162 -0.63 -6.81 7.87
CA CYS A 162 0.53 -7.66 8.04
C CYS A 162 1.80 -6.78 8.11
N SER A 163 2.64 -6.98 9.13
CA SER A 163 3.90 -6.24 9.28
C SER A 163 5.05 -7.17 9.57
N ARG A 164 6.16 -6.99 8.85
CA ARG A 164 7.40 -7.72 9.10
C ARG A 164 8.34 -6.86 9.93
N ILE A 165 8.66 -7.32 11.14
CA ILE A 165 9.55 -6.65 12.09
C ILE A 165 10.69 -7.62 12.42
N TYR A 166 11.94 -7.21 12.16
CA TYR A 166 13.13 -8.06 12.31
C TYR A 166 12.98 -9.46 11.69
N GLY A 167 12.36 -9.54 10.51
CA GLY A 167 12.13 -10.80 9.79
C GLY A 167 10.88 -11.58 10.23
N LYS A 168 10.31 -11.28 11.41
CA LYS A 168 9.12 -11.93 11.95
C LYS A 168 7.84 -11.25 11.51
N LEU A 169 6.84 -12.05 11.12
CA LEU A 169 5.52 -11.57 10.75
C LEU A 169 4.72 -11.22 12.01
N ASN A 170 3.91 -10.18 11.94
CA ASN A 170 3.01 -9.76 13.01
C ASN A 170 1.74 -9.18 12.40
N VAL A 171 0.62 -9.30 13.12
CA VAL A 171 -0.63 -8.61 12.77
C VAL A 171 -0.78 -7.39 13.68
N VAL A 172 -0.76 -6.20 13.08
CA VAL A 172 -0.68 -4.94 13.82
C VAL A 172 -1.64 -3.90 13.25
N THR A 173 -1.98 -2.91 14.05
CA THR A 173 -2.64 -1.68 13.62
C THR A 173 -1.97 -0.47 14.27
N ASN A 174 -2.02 0.70 13.63
CA ASN A 174 -1.46 1.93 14.21
C ASN A 174 -2.62 2.85 14.59
N THR A 175 -2.71 3.19 15.86
CA THR A 175 -3.72 4.11 16.41
C THR A 175 -3.04 5.43 16.81
N PRO A 176 -3.79 6.51 17.09
CA PRO A 176 -3.22 7.72 17.68
C PRO A 176 -2.45 7.47 19.00
N GLY A 177 -2.85 6.44 19.77
CA GLY A 177 -2.17 6.02 21.01
C GLY A 177 -0.95 5.13 20.79
N GLY A 178 -0.61 4.80 19.54
CA GLY A 178 0.52 3.95 19.18
C GLY A 178 0.11 2.66 18.48
N ARG A 179 1.12 1.80 18.26
CA ARG A 179 0.95 0.51 17.58
C ARG A 179 0.35 -0.53 18.53
N VAL A 180 -0.69 -1.20 18.07
CA VAL A 180 -1.36 -2.31 18.75
C VAL A 180 -1.07 -3.61 18.00
N TYR A 181 -0.84 -4.70 18.74
CA TYR A 181 -0.64 -6.05 18.20
C TYR A 181 -1.89 -6.89 18.45
N LEU A 182 -2.30 -7.70 17.48
CA LEU A 182 -3.57 -8.42 17.52
C LEU A 182 -3.63 -9.43 18.66
N ASP A 183 -2.58 -10.22 18.79
CA ASP A 183 -2.37 -11.19 19.88
C ASP A 183 -2.51 -10.54 21.27
N LYS A 184 -1.91 -9.35 21.47
CA LYS A 184 -1.98 -8.59 22.71
C LYS A 184 -3.36 -7.99 22.96
N LEU A 185 -4.08 -7.59 21.91
CA LEU A 185 -5.46 -7.12 22.05
C LEU A 185 -6.37 -8.26 22.55
N ILE A 186 -6.18 -9.46 22.02
CA ILE A 186 -6.97 -10.65 22.35
C ILE A 186 -6.65 -11.17 23.76
N MET A 187 -5.36 -11.32 24.08
CA MET A 187 -4.91 -11.94 25.33
C MET A 187 -4.76 -10.96 26.50
N LYS A 188 -4.58 -9.66 26.22
CA LYS A 188 -4.37 -8.60 27.22
C LYS A 188 -3.28 -8.98 28.27
N PRO A 189 -2.05 -9.28 27.82
CA PRO A 189 -0.96 -9.66 28.72
C PRO A 189 -0.61 -8.52 29.71
N GLU A 190 -0.22 -8.89 30.93
CA GLU A 190 0.47 -7.98 31.86
C GLU A 190 1.91 -7.69 31.38
N GLU A 191 2.57 -6.67 31.95
CA GLU A 191 3.88 -6.19 31.46
C GLU A 191 4.99 -7.26 31.49
N THR A 192 4.92 -8.22 32.41
CA THR A 192 5.94 -9.25 32.62
C THR A 192 5.69 -10.53 31.83
N VAL A 193 4.57 -10.62 31.11
CA VAL A 193 4.21 -11.79 30.30
C VAL A 193 4.15 -11.44 28.81
N THR A 194 4.51 -12.41 27.98
CA THR A 194 4.43 -12.33 26.52
C THR A 194 3.37 -13.28 26.00
N VAL A 195 2.74 -12.90 24.89
CA VAL A 195 1.87 -13.81 24.15
C VAL A 195 2.73 -14.68 23.25
N HIS A 196 2.50 -15.98 23.29
CA HIS A 196 3.20 -16.98 22.48
C HIS A 196 2.19 -17.75 21.63
N HIS A 197 2.48 -17.84 20.33
CA HIS A 197 1.72 -18.66 19.39
C HIS A 197 2.21 -20.11 19.47
N ILE A 198 1.35 -21.03 19.90
CA ILE A 198 1.69 -22.45 20.15
C ILE A 198 2.23 -23.11 18.87
N ASN A 199 1.59 -22.87 17.73
CA ASN A 199 2.00 -23.39 16.43
C ASN A 199 3.13 -22.58 15.75
N LEU A 200 3.64 -21.54 16.42
CA LEU A 200 4.66 -20.61 15.91
C LEU A 200 4.25 -19.83 14.64
N ASP A 201 2.95 -19.76 14.33
CA ASP A 201 2.38 -18.95 13.24
C ASP A 201 1.76 -17.66 13.78
N PRO A 202 2.39 -16.49 13.57
CA PRO A 202 1.86 -15.20 14.02
C PRO A 202 0.55 -14.76 13.35
N LEU A 203 0.12 -15.43 12.27
CA LEU A 203 -1.18 -15.18 11.64
C LEU A 203 -2.31 -15.95 12.33
N ASP A 204 -2.01 -17.00 13.11
CA ASP A 204 -3.02 -17.77 13.82
C ASP A 204 -3.22 -17.22 15.25
N ASN A 205 -4.10 -16.23 15.37
CA ASN A 205 -4.41 -15.53 16.61
C ASN A 205 -5.69 -16.07 17.28
N ARG A 206 -6.09 -17.31 16.97
CA ARG A 206 -7.16 -17.99 17.71
C ARG A 206 -6.72 -18.19 19.15
N ARG A 207 -7.62 -17.99 20.12
CA ARG A 207 -7.32 -18.15 21.56
C ARG A 207 -6.77 -19.55 21.88
N SER A 208 -7.25 -20.59 21.20
CA SER A 208 -6.73 -21.95 21.34
C SER A 208 -5.28 -22.14 20.91
N ASN A 209 -4.71 -21.16 20.18
CA ASN A 209 -3.33 -21.14 19.71
C ASN A 209 -2.45 -20.11 20.45
N LEU A 210 -3.02 -19.36 21.40
CA LEU A 210 -2.29 -18.32 22.14
C LEU A 210 -2.12 -18.74 23.61
N GLU A 211 -0.90 -18.58 24.13
CA GLU A 211 -0.59 -18.78 25.55
C GLU A 211 0.22 -17.61 26.12
N LEU A 212 0.13 -17.38 27.43
CA LEU A 212 0.94 -16.39 28.13
C LEU A 212 2.20 -17.04 28.70
N LYS A 213 3.38 -16.48 28.42
CA LYS A 213 4.66 -16.92 28.98
C LYS A 213 5.28 -15.82 29.81
N VAL A 214 5.74 -16.15 31.01
CA VAL A 214 6.55 -15.24 31.84
C VAL A 214 7.88 -15.00 31.15
N ASN A 215 8.32 -13.75 31.07
CA ASN A 215 9.66 -13.45 30.59
C ASN A 215 10.68 -14.01 31.59
N GLU A 216 11.42 -15.04 31.21
CA GLU A 216 12.59 -15.48 31.98
C GLU A 216 13.61 -14.34 31.95
N ILE A 217 13.79 -13.66 33.09
CA ILE A 217 14.89 -12.73 33.28
C ILE A 217 16.15 -13.61 33.32
N THR A 218 16.89 -13.68 32.21
CA THR A 218 18.27 -14.15 32.24
C THR A 218 19.09 -13.16 33.05
N GLU A 219 19.44 -13.53 34.28
CA GLU A 219 20.50 -12.90 35.09
C GLU A 219 21.88 -13.02 34.43
#